data_AF-A0AAW0KLW3-F1
#
_entry.id   AF-A0AAW0KLW3-F1
#
_cell.length_a   1.000
_cell.length_b   1.000
_cell.length_c   1.000
_cell.angle_alpha   90.00
_cell.angle_beta   90.00
_cell.angle_gamma   90.00
#
_symmetry.space_group_name_H-M   'P 1'
#
loop_
_entity.id
_entity.type
_entity.pdbx_description
1 polymer ?
#
loop_
_entity_poly.entity_id
_entity_poly.type
_entity_poly.pdbx_seq_one_letter_code
_entity_poly.pdbx_strand_id
1 'polypeptide(L)'
;MQLCKSMKQLHQIHAHTIATGLLFLHPTSPILSNILHTFTIILNPNNNSISLLSYALSIFNSIPNPSTFCYNNIIRAHTLLSSPLSALLLFARMRRFSIPPDFHTFPFTLKACVQLHAFPTAKTLHSQALKFGFAANLIRIDSFLSTGLVDLYAKCGCIETAGAIFESSPDKNLFTWNAMLVGLAMHGHGQLLLRYFSRMIEAGVKPDGVSFLGVLVGCSHAGLVHEAQKLFNEMESVYGVPRELKHYGCMADLLGRSGFIGEAMEMIKSMPMAGDVFVWGGLLGGCRIYGDVEIAKKAAEHVMELKPEDGGVYSVMANVYANAEQWDDVVQIRRSMSAKRVKRNAGCSFIKLNGNTHEFIAGDSLHPQSNVIYSVLDGIGKHQFEVVSYCNLSFPIKFSNPIDIPAGYEERWFLNVHAIDTWGVEDKLGCTECGCDLFKVSWDEYGWPLRLDYIGGLLCCYDHTQCRVREVSEGDRETFT
;
A
#
# COMPACT_ATOMS: atom_id res chain seq x y z
N MET A 1 41.56 15.96 25.17
CA MET A 1 40.48 15.96 24.17
C MET A 1 39.70 17.27 24.08
N GLN A 2 39.29 17.88 25.20
CA GLN A 2 38.50 19.14 25.24
C GLN A 2 39.16 20.35 24.54
N LEU A 3 40.46 20.31 24.27
CA LEU A 3 41.23 21.36 23.59
C LEU A 3 41.49 21.09 22.10
N CYS A 4 40.96 19.99 21.54
CA CYS A 4 41.17 19.61 20.13
C CYS A 4 40.39 20.55 19.20
N LYS A 5 41.10 21.31 18.34
CA LYS A 5 40.52 22.31 17.44
C LYS A 5 40.50 21.91 15.97
N SER A 6 41.13 20.76 15.61
CA SER A 6 41.20 20.31 14.21
C SER A 6 41.21 18.79 14.06
N MET A 7 40.77 18.31 12.89
CA MET A 7 40.82 16.88 12.54
C MET A 7 42.23 16.29 12.56
N LYS A 8 43.25 17.07 12.17
CA LYS A 8 44.65 16.61 12.23
C LYS A 8 45.10 16.32 13.66
N GLN A 9 44.72 17.16 14.61
CA GLN A 9 45.01 16.94 16.03
C GLN A 9 44.31 15.69 16.55
N LEU A 10 43.08 15.39 16.11
CA LEU A 10 42.36 14.19 16.53
C LEU A 10 43.03 12.91 16.02
N HIS A 11 43.48 12.88 14.76
CA HIS A 11 44.27 11.76 14.22
C HIS A 11 45.61 11.60 14.95
N GLN A 12 46.29 12.71 15.28
CA GLN A 12 47.54 12.68 16.05
C GLN A 12 47.33 12.12 17.46
N ILE A 13 46.25 12.49 18.14
CA ILE A 13 45.90 11.95 19.47
C ILE A 13 45.65 10.44 19.38
N HIS A 14 44.90 9.97 18.38
CA HIS A 14 44.68 8.54 18.19
C HIS A 14 46.00 7.79 17.91
N ALA A 15 46.83 8.29 17.00
CA ALA A 15 48.13 7.70 16.67
C ALA A 15 49.08 7.66 17.88
N HIS A 16 49.14 8.73 18.67
CA HIS A 16 49.94 8.79 19.90
C HIS A 16 49.45 7.78 20.95
N THR A 17 48.13 7.61 21.07
CA THR A 17 47.53 6.63 22.00
C THR A 17 47.94 5.19 21.64
N ILE A 18 48.02 4.87 20.34
CA ILE A 18 48.51 3.59 19.85
C ILE A 18 50.02 3.45 20.12
N ALA A 19 50.81 4.44 19.72
CA ALA A 19 52.28 4.40 19.79
C ALA A 19 52.83 4.32 21.22
N THR A 20 52.13 4.93 22.18
CA THR A 20 52.51 4.91 23.61
C THR A 20 52.06 3.64 24.34
N GLY A 21 51.30 2.75 23.68
CA GLY A 21 50.78 1.54 24.32
C GLY A 21 49.73 1.80 25.41
N LEU A 22 49.18 3.03 25.50
CA LEU A 22 48.15 3.39 26.49
C LEU A 22 46.91 2.47 26.42
N LEU A 23 46.61 1.93 25.24
CA LEU A 23 45.54 0.96 25.01
C LEU A 23 45.83 -0.41 25.64
N PHE A 24 47.10 -0.82 25.64
CA PHE A 24 47.55 -2.08 26.23
C PHE A 24 47.67 -1.96 27.76
N LEU A 25 48.14 -0.81 28.24
CA LEU A 25 48.30 -0.53 29.67
C LEU A 25 46.96 -0.35 30.39
N HIS A 26 45.95 0.20 29.71
CA HIS A 26 44.61 0.43 30.28
C HIS A 26 43.50 -0.02 29.32
N PRO A 27 43.26 -1.34 29.17
CA PRO A 27 42.31 -1.89 28.20
C PRO A 27 40.84 -1.50 28.48
N THR A 28 40.51 -1.10 29.70
CA THR A 28 39.18 -0.62 30.11
C THR A 28 39.01 0.90 29.98
N SER A 29 40.04 1.62 29.52
CA SER A 29 40.02 3.08 29.43
C SER A 29 39.03 3.57 28.36
N PRO A 30 38.21 4.60 28.64
CA PRO A 30 37.25 5.14 27.69
C PRO A 30 37.89 5.96 26.56
N ILE A 31 39.21 5.99 26.44
CA ILE A 31 39.94 6.83 25.47
C ILE A 31 39.49 6.53 24.04
N LEU A 32 39.47 5.26 23.61
CA LEU A 32 39.02 4.92 22.25
C LEU A 32 37.53 5.21 22.04
N SER A 33 36.69 4.94 23.04
CA SER A 33 35.26 5.26 23.00
C SER A 33 35.02 6.76 22.81
N ASN A 34 35.81 7.59 23.48
CA ASN A 34 35.74 9.05 23.40
C ASN A 34 36.30 9.58 22.07
N ILE A 35 37.40 9.01 21.57
CA ILE A 35 37.93 9.32 20.24
C ILE A 35 36.89 8.97 19.17
N LEU A 36 36.34 7.74 19.22
CA LEU A 36 35.26 7.28 18.34
C LEU A 36 34.08 8.25 18.34
N HIS A 37 33.57 8.61 19.51
CA HIS A 37 32.47 9.56 19.66
C HIS A 37 32.77 10.89 18.95
N THR A 38 33.98 11.42 19.16
CA THR A 38 34.43 12.68 18.55
C THR A 38 34.43 12.58 17.01
N PHE A 39 34.91 11.47 16.45
CA PHE A 39 34.84 11.21 15.01
C PHE A 39 33.40 11.14 14.49
N THR A 40 32.51 10.47 15.22
CA THR A 40 31.10 10.31 14.79
C THR A 40 30.27 11.58 14.91
N ILE A 41 30.56 12.48 15.86
CA ILE A 41 29.88 13.77 15.99
C ILE A 41 30.19 14.70 14.81
N ILE A 42 31.42 14.66 14.30
CA ILE A 42 31.88 15.57 13.24
C ILE A 42 31.31 15.17 11.85
N LEU A 43 30.73 13.97 11.73
CA LEU A 43 30.11 13.53 10.48
C LEU A 43 28.97 14.46 10.06
N ASN A 44 29.08 15.00 8.85
CA ASN A 44 28.06 15.81 8.20
C ASN A 44 27.71 15.16 6.84
N PRO A 45 26.43 15.15 6.44
CA PRO A 45 26.00 14.66 5.13
C PRO A 45 26.70 15.29 3.92
N ASN A 46 27.24 16.52 4.05
CA ASN A 46 27.67 17.33 2.90
C ASN A 46 29.19 17.33 2.59
N ASN A 47 30.05 16.63 3.34
CA ASN A 47 31.52 16.70 3.20
C ASN A 47 32.24 15.40 3.56
N ASN A 48 33.12 14.87 2.68
CA ASN A 48 34.14 13.82 2.91
C ASN A 48 33.79 12.72 3.95
N SER A 49 32.51 12.34 4.02
CA SER A 49 31.92 11.64 5.16
C SER A 49 32.25 10.15 5.15
N ILE A 50 32.53 9.60 3.97
CA ILE A 50 32.81 8.18 3.75
C ILE A 50 34.16 7.79 4.36
N SER A 51 35.21 8.57 4.12
CA SER A 51 36.54 8.32 4.69
C SER A 51 36.55 8.48 6.22
N LEU A 52 35.72 9.38 6.73
CA LEU A 52 35.60 9.61 8.16
C LEU A 52 34.84 8.48 8.85
N LEU A 53 33.78 7.98 8.23
CA LEU A 53 33.04 6.80 8.69
C LEU A 53 33.92 5.55 8.65
N SER A 54 34.71 5.34 7.59
CA SER A 54 35.61 4.18 7.50
C SER A 54 36.68 4.21 8.60
N TYR A 55 37.20 5.39 8.92
CA TYR A 55 38.11 5.56 10.05
C TYR A 55 37.44 5.33 11.41
N ALA A 56 36.21 5.85 11.61
CA ALA A 56 35.45 5.57 12.82
C ALA A 56 35.16 4.07 12.99
N LEU A 57 34.86 3.35 11.89
CA LEU A 57 34.66 1.90 11.90
C LEU A 57 35.94 1.13 12.22
N SER A 58 37.11 1.59 11.74
CA SER A 58 38.39 0.96 12.09
C SER A 58 38.70 1.10 13.58
N ILE A 59 38.43 2.28 14.17
CA ILE A 59 38.51 2.50 15.62
C ILE A 59 37.51 1.58 16.35
N PHE A 60 36.26 1.53 15.91
CA PHE A 60 35.26 0.70 16.55
C PHE A 60 35.65 -0.79 16.58
N ASN A 61 36.21 -1.30 15.47
CA ASN A 61 36.67 -2.68 15.38
C ASN A 61 37.94 -2.96 16.19
N SER A 62 38.72 -1.95 16.56
CA SER A 62 39.90 -2.11 17.43
C SER A 62 39.58 -2.09 18.92
N ILE A 63 38.37 -1.66 19.32
CA ILE A 63 37.94 -1.65 20.72
C ILE A 63 37.61 -3.08 21.17
N PRO A 64 38.31 -3.63 22.18
CA PRO A 64 37.93 -4.91 22.79
C PRO A 64 36.64 -4.72 23.60
N ASN A 65 35.64 -5.59 23.37
CA ASN A 65 34.33 -5.54 24.05
C ASN A 65 33.64 -4.15 24.00
N PRO A 66 33.27 -3.66 22.81
CA PRO A 66 32.69 -2.33 22.66
C PRO A 66 31.39 -2.18 23.46
N SER A 67 31.27 -1.08 24.21
CA SER A 67 30.11 -0.80 25.06
C SER A 67 28.89 -0.35 24.26
N THR A 68 27.71 -0.29 24.91
CA THR A 68 26.49 0.31 24.34
C THR A 68 26.74 1.70 23.75
N PHE A 69 27.56 2.51 24.42
CA PHE A 69 27.96 3.83 23.92
C PHE A 69 28.71 3.76 22.58
N CYS A 70 29.64 2.82 22.42
CA CYS A 70 30.36 2.63 21.14
C CYS A 70 29.42 2.23 20.00
N TYR A 71 28.49 1.30 20.26
CA TYR A 71 27.49 0.89 19.27
C TYR A 71 26.56 2.04 18.88
N ASN A 72 26.04 2.78 19.86
CA ASN A 72 25.15 3.92 19.62
C ASN A 72 25.80 4.98 18.71
N ASN A 73 27.09 5.25 18.89
CA ASN A 73 27.83 6.21 18.06
C ASN A 73 27.92 5.77 16.59
N ILE A 74 28.24 4.51 16.32
CA ILE A 74 28.34 4.01 14.93
C ILE A 74 26.96 3.82 14.31
N ILE A 75 25.96 3.32 15.05
CA ILE A 75 24.58 3.20 14.58
C ILE A 75 24.06 4.58 14.16
N ARG A 76 24.25 5.59 15.02
CA ARG A 76 23.94 7.00 14.68
C ARG A 76 24.66 7.45 13.41
N ALA A 77 25.97 7.20 13.31
CA ALA A 77 26.76 7.58 12.14
C ALA A 77 26.20 6.99 10.82
N HIS A 78 25.84 5.70 10.82
CA HIS A 78 25.23 5.06 9.65
C HIS A 78 23.86 5.65 9.28
N THR A 79 23.03 5.97 10.28
CA THR A 79 21.72 6.61 10.02
C THR A 79 21.83 8.03 9.47
N LEU A 80 22.86 8.78 9.89
CA LEU A 80 23.15 10.13 9.40
C LEU A 80 23.63 10.13 7.95
N LEU A 81 24.41 9.11 7.56
CA LEU A 81 24.97 8.97 6.21
C LEU A 81 24.10 8.10 5.28
N SER A 82 22.83 7.91 5.61
CA SER A 82 21.86 7.15 4.81
C SER A 82 22.34 5.73 4.43
N SER A 83 23.00 5.05 5.37
CA SER A 83 23.32 3.61 5.29
C SER A 83 22.51 2.82 6.33
N PRO A 84 21.17 2.86 6.27
CA PRO A 84 20.29 2.35 7.34
C PRO A 84 20.39 0.83 7.55
N LEU A 85 20.70 0.06 6.50
CA LEU A 85 20.87 -1.39 6.64
C LEU A 85 22.05 -1.72 7.57
N SER A 86 23.18 -1.02 7.41
CA SER A 86 24.36 -1.20 8.27
C SER A 86 24.05 -0.86 9.73
N ALA A 87 23.22 0.17 9.98
CA ALA A 87 22.76 0.51 11.32
C ALA A 87 21.97 -0.64 11.97
N LEU A 88 21.05 -1.28 11.22
CA LEU A 88 20.29 -2.43 11.72
C LEU A 88 21.15 -3.68 11.91
N LEU A 89 22.13 -3.93 11.03
CA LEU A 89 23.08 -5.03 11.19
C LEU A 89 23.95 -4.86 12.44
N LEU A 90 24.38 -3.63 12.74
CA LEU A 90 25.11 -3.34 13.97
C LEU A 90 24.25 -3.48 15.23
N PHE A 91 22.98 -3.10 15.16
CA PHE A 91 22.04 -3.39 16.24
C PHE A 91 21.87 -4.90 16.46
N ALA A 92 21.71 -5.68 15.38
CA ALA A 92 21.65 -7.13 15.48
C ALA A 92 22.94 -7.72 16.07
N ARG A 93 24.11 -7.18 15.69
CA ARG A 93 25.41 -7.55 16.27
C ARG A 93 25.45 -7.25 17.78
N MET A 94 25.06 -6.04 18.20
CA MET A 94 24.97 -5.63 19.60
C MET A 94 24.12 -6.62 20.41
N ARG A 95 22.95 -6.99 19.88
CA ARG A 95 22.03 -7.97 20.49
C ARG A 95 22.64 -9.37 20.57
N ARG A 96 23.31 -9.83 19.51
CA ARG A 96 23.97 -11.16 19.47
C ARG A 96 25.08 -11.30 20.51
N PHE A 97 25.78 -10.21 20.81
CA PHE A 97 26.79 -10.16 21.87
C PHE A 97 26.21 -9.85 23.25
N SER A 98 24.88 -9.88 23.41
CA SER A 98 24.18 -9.61 24.67
C SER A 98 24.49 -8.23 25.28
N ILE A 99 24.81 -7.25 24.44
CA ILE A 99 25.04 -5.88 24.87
C ILE A 99 23.68 -5.18 24.94
N PRO A 100 23.29 -4.61 26.10
CA PRO A 100 21.94 -4.10 26.31
C PRO A 100 21.70 -2.80 25.53
N PRO A 101 20.65 -2.72 24.68
CA PRO A 101 20.18 -1.46 24.11
C PRO A 101 19.70 -0.49 25.19
N ASP A 102 19.92 0.80 24.96
CA ASP A 102 19.44 1.87 25.86
C ASP A 102 18.50 2.83 25.10
N PHE A 103 18.09 3.89 25.79
CA PHE A 103 17.21 4.92 25.23
C PHE A 103 17.84 5.69 24.05
N HIS A 104 19.16 5.64 23.88
CA HIS A 104 19.86 6.22 22.73
C HIS A 104 19.96 5.26 21.54
N THR A 105 19.80 3.95 21.73
CA THR A 105 19.86 2.96 20.65
C THR A 105 18.61 2.99 19.76
N PHE A 106 17.43 2.91 20.37
CA PHE A 106 16.16 2.73 19.64
C PHE A 106 15.84 3.85 18.64
N PRO A 107 16.04 5.14 18.93
CA PRO A 107 15.73 6.22 18.00
C PRO A 107 16.44 6.08 16.65
N PHE A 108 17.73 5.74 16.66
CA PHE A 108 18.50 5.57 15.42
C PHE A 108 18.09 4.30 14.68
N THR A 109 17.86 3.18 15.39
CA THR A 109 17.41 1.94 14.74
C THR A 109 16.01 2.07 14.13
N LEU A 110 15.10 2.79 14.79
CA LEU A 110 13.78 3.08 14.24
C LEU A 110 13.88 4.03 13.05
N LYS A 111 14.75 5.06 13.12
CA LYS A 111 15.04 5.93 11.98
C LYS A 111 15.55 5.13 10.78
N ALA A 112 16.44 4.15 11.00
CA ALA A 112 16.89 3.24 9.95
C ALA A 112 15.74 2.42 9.36
N CYS A 113 14.83 1.89 10.19
CA CYS A 113 13.66 1.17 9.69
C CYS A 113 12.72 2.06 8.87
N VAL A 114 12.51 3.31 9.28
CA VAL A 114 11.72 4.30 8.52
C VAL A 114 12.39 4.56 7.17
N GLN A 115 13.70 4.80 7.14
CA GLN A 115 14.47 5.00 5.90
C GLN A 115 14.44 3.78 4.95
N LEU A 116 14.28 2.57 5.50
CA LEU A 116 14.17 1.33 4.73
C LEU A 116 12.73 0.90 4.43
N HIS A 117 11.73 1.63 4.92
CA HIS A 117 10.33 1.20 4.92
C HIS A 117 10.11 -0.22 5.52
N ALA A 118 10.93 -0.59 6.50
CA ALA A 118 10.93 -1.92 7.13
C ALA A 118 9.90 -1.99 8.28
N PHE A 119 8.60 -1.93 7.93
CA PHE A 119 7.51 -1.80 8.90
C PHE A 119 7.44 -2.88 9.99
N PRO A 120 7.56 -4.19 9.67
CA PRO A 120 7.50 -5.23 10.70
C PRO A 120 8.63 -5.04 11.72
N THR A 121 9.83 -4.72 11.25
CA THR A 121 11.01 -4.48 12.10
C THR A 121 10.80 -3.24 12.97
N ALA A 122 10.34 -2.12 12.42
CA ALA A 122 10.04 -0.92 13.20
C ALA A 122 9.00 -1.18 14.29
N LYS A 123 7.91 -1.92 14.01
CA LYS A 123 6.89 -2.27 15.00
C LYS A 123 7.47 -3.09 16.15
N THR A 124 8.33 -4.07 15.85
CA THR A 124 8.98 -4.88 16.88
C THR A 124 9.95 -4.06 17.74
N LEU A 125 10.76 -3.20 17.12
CA LEU A 125 11.70 -2.32 17.83
C LEU A 125 10.99 -1.28 18.69
N HIS A 126 9.92 -0.67 18.18
CA HIS A 126 9.13 0.28 18.96
C HIS A 126 8.48 -0.42 20.16
N SER A 127 7.91 -1.61 19.96
CA SER A 127 7.34 -2.41 21.04
C SER A 127 8.37 -2.79 22.11
N GLN A 128 9.60 -3.11 21.70
CA GLN A 128 10.71 -3.36 22.64
C GLN A 128 11.08 -2.11 23.43
N ALA A 129 11.17 -0.95 22.78
CA ALA A 129 11.46 0.32 23.44
C ALA A 129 10.41 0.66 24.52
N LEU A 130 9.12 0.41 24.23
CA LEU A 130 8.04 0.58 25.20
C LEU A 130 8.19 -0.38 26.40
N LYS A 131 8.45 -1.67 26.14
CA LYS A 131 8.64 -2.68 27.20
C LYS A 131 9.84 -2.40 28.11
N PHE A 132 10.90 -1.77 27.57
CA PHE A 132 12.06 -1.36 28.36
C PHE A 132 11.87 -0.01 29.07
N GLY A 133 10.70 0.62 28.99
CA GLY A 133 10.42 1.89 29.66
C GLY A 133 11.03 3.11 28.97
N PHE A 134 11.44 2.99 27.70
CA PHE A 134 12.02 4.10 26.93
C PHE A 134 10.98 4.92 26.15
N ALA A 135 9.69 4.70 26.40
CA ALA A 135 8.57 5.36 25.72
C ALA A 135 8.66 6.90 25.72
N ALA A 136 8.87 7.50 26.90
CA ALA A 136 8.91 8.96 27.06
C ALA A 136 10.11 9.62 26.37
N ASN A 137 11.19 8.86 26.17
CA ASN A 137 12.43 9.36 25.55
C ASN A 137 12.44 9.16 24.03
N LEU A 138 11.67 8.21 23.51
CA LEU A 138 11.67 7.84 22.09
C LEU A 138 11.17 8.96 21.17
N ILE A 139 10.17 9.70 21.62
CA ILE A 139 9.39 10.64 20.80
C ILE A 139 9.95 12.07 20.86
N ARG A 140 10.84 12.36 21.82
CA ARG A 140 11.42 13.71 22.03
C ARG A 140 12.63 14.04 21.14
N ILE A 141 13.09 13.10 20.32
CA ILE A 141 14.47 13.13 19.80
C ILE A 141 14.58 13.74 18.41
N ASP A 142 13.60 13.53 17.53
CA ASP A 142 13.72 13.95 16.12
C ASP A 142 12.34 14.05 15.45
N SER A 143 12.01 15.22 14.89
CA SER A 143 10.79 15.44 14.10
C SER A 143 10.72 14.53 12.87
N PHE A 144 11.86 14.12 12.31
CA PHE A 144 11.90 13.12 11.24
C PHE A 144 11.46 11.74 11.74
N LEU A 145 11.91 11.33 12.92
CA LEU A 145 11.52 10.04 13.51
C LEU A 145 10.03 10.04 13.88
N SER A 146 9.53 11.10 14.50
CA SER A 146 8.11 11.19 14.83
C SER A 146 7.23 11.17 13.58
N THR A 147 7.59 11.94 12.55
CA THR A 147 6.90 11.91 11.24
C THR A 147 6.92 10.51 10.62
N GLY A 148 8.07 9.84 10.62
CA GLY A 148 8.21 8.49 10.08
C GLY A 148 7.41 7.43 10.85
N LEU A 149 7.33 7.54 12.17
CA LEU A 149 6.52 6.65 12.99
C LEU A 149 5.03 6.92 12.81
N VAL A 150 4.60 8.19 12.72
CA VAL A 150 3.21 8.55 12.39
C VAL A 150 2.83 7.97 11.04
N ASP A 151 3.64 8.19 9.99
CA ASP A 151 3.40 7.65 8.65
C ASP A 151 3.29 6.12 8.66
N LEU A 152 4.20 5.44 9.36
CA LEU A 152 4.21 3.99 9.52
C LEU A 152 2.93 3.46 10.16
N TYR A 153 2.59 3.98 11.35
CA TYR A 153 1.43 3.47 12.09
C TYR A 153 0.12 3.83 11.40
N ALA A 154 0.03 5.02 10.81
CA ALA A 154 -1.17 5.48 10.16
C ALA A 154 -1.45 4.69 8.87
N LYS A 155 -0.43 4.42 8.03
CA LYS A 155 -0.58 3.56 6.85
C LYS A 155 -0.99 2.12 7.18
N CYS A 156 -0.54 1.60 8.32
CA CYS A 156 -0.94 0.27 8.80
C CYS A 156 -2.31 0.23 9.51
N GLY A 157 -3.06 1.33 9.55
CA GLY A 157 -4.39 1.38 10.19
C GLY A 157 -4.35 1.41 11.72
N CYS A 158 -3.16 1.53 12.32
CA CYS A 158 -2.99 1.69 13.76
C CYS A 158 -3.16 3.17 14.16
N ILE A 159 -4.33 3.74 13.85
CA ILE A 159 -4.59 5.19 13.91
C ILE A 159 -4.45 5.74 15.33
N GLU A 160 -4.84 4.99 16.36
CA GLU A 160 -4.71 5.40 17.76
C GLU A 160 -3.26 5.56 18.17
N THR A 161 -2.39 4.63 17.71
CA THR A 161 -0.96 4.68 17.98
C THR A 161 -0.31 5.84 17.22
N ALA A 162 -0.68 6.03 15.94
CA ALA A 162 -0.23 7.17 15.16
C ALA A 162 -0.65 8.50 15.82
N GLY A 163 -1.89 8.60 16.27
CA GLY A 163 -2.42 9.76 17.00
C GLY A 163 -1.67 10.02 18.30
N ALA A 164 -1.40 8.99 19.12
CA ALA A 164 -0.63 9.16 20.36
C ALA A 164 0.80 9.67 20.11
N ILE A 165 1.48 9.15 19.07
CA ILE A 165 2.82 9.63 18.68
C ILE A 165 2.73 11.05 18.13
N PHE A 166 1.72 11.34 17.32
CA PHE A 166 1.46 12.67 16.80
C PHE A 166 1.31 13.68 17.94
N GLU A 167 0.40 13.44 18.88
CA GLU A 167 0.14 14.36 20.01
C GLU A 167 1.39 14.59 20.86
N SER A 168 2.16 13.53 21.13
CA SER A 168 3.40 13.62 21.93
C SER A 168 4.60 14.22 21.19
N SER A 169 4.54 14.41 19.87
CA SER A 169 5.61 15.07 19.10
C SER A 169 5.68 16.56 19.43
N PRO A 170 6.81 17.10 19.91
CA PRO A 170 6.92 18.52 20.28
C PRO A 170 6.89 19.43 19.04
N ASP A 171 7.55 19.04 17.95
CA ASP A 171 7.64 19.81 16.71
C ASP A 171 6.91 19.07 15.59
N LYS A 172 5.64 19.43 15.39
CA LYS A 172 4.80 18.93 14.28
C LYS A 172 4.97 19.86 13.09
N ASN A 173 5.73 19.42 12.09
CA ASN A 173 5.89 20.16 10.85
C ASN A 173 4.83 19.73 9.81
N LEU A 174 4.80 20.38 8.66
CA LEU A 174 3.89 20.08 7.55
C LEU A 174 3.87 18.58 7.18
N PHE A 175 5.02 17.92 7.17
CA PHE A 175 5.13 16.50 6.86
C PHE A 175 4.46 15.61 7.92
N THR A 176 4.58 15.95 9.21
CA THR A 176 3.92 15.24 10.30
C THR A 176 2.39 15.33 10.18
N TRP A 177 1.87 16.51 9.84
CA TRP A 177 0.43 16.71 9.58
C TRP A 177 -0.03 15.92 8.36
N ASN A 178 0.70 16.01 7.25
CA ASN A 178 0.37 15.30 6.02
C ASN A 178 0.37 13.77 6.21
N ALA A 179 1.33 13.23 6.98
CA ALA A 179 1.35 11.81 7.32
C ALA A 179 0.08 11.35 8.05
N MET A 180 -0.40 12.16 9.02
CA MET A 180 -1.64 11.86 9.74
C MET A 180 -2.86 11.96 8.82
N LEU A 181 -2.96 13.02 8.00
CA LEU A 181 -4.08 13.22 7.07
C LEU A 181 -4.18 12.08 6.04
N VAL A 182 -3.06 11.69 5.42
CA VAL A 182 -3.02 10.59 4.45
C VAL A 182 -3.41 9.27 5.09
N GLY A 183 -2.90 8.97 6.29
CA GLY A 183 -3.26 7.74 6.98
C GLY A 183 -4.74 7.69 7.35
N LEU A 184 -5.33 8.80 7.83
CA LEU A 184 -6.77 8.87 8.09
C LEU A 184 -7.60 8.70 6.82
N ALA A 185 -7.15 9.27 5.70
CA ALA A 185 -7.81 9.14 4.40
C ALA A 185 -7.81 7.68 3.90
N MET A 186 -6.69 6.97 4.04
CA MET A 186 -6.56 5.57 3.61
C MET A 186 -7.50 4.63 4.35
N HIS A 187 -7.80 4.92 5.62
CA HIS A 187 -8.63 4.07 6.48
C HIS A 187 -10.05 4.61 6.67
N GLY A 188 -10.50 5.53 5.82
CA GLY A 188 -11.88 5.99 5.78
C GLY A 188 -12.34 6.86 6.96
N HIS A 189 -11.41 7.42 7.74
CA HIS A 189 -11.73 8.24 8.92
C HIS A 189 -12.00 9.71 8.56
N GLY A 190 -12.91 9.97 7.61
CA GLY A 190 -13.14 11.30 7.02
C GLY A 190 -13.45 12.40 8.03
N GLN A 191 -14.34 12.15 9.00
CA GLN A 191 -14.69 13.16 10.01
C GLN A 191 -13.52 13.53 10.93
N LEU A 192 -12.69 12.54 11.29
CA LEU A 192 -11.50 12.76 12.11
C LEU A 192 -10.43 13.50 11.30
N LEU A 193 -10.28 13.16 10.02
CA LEU A 193 -9.41 13.85 9.08
C LEU A 193 -9.74 15.34 8.96
N LEU A 194 -11.02 15.71 8.83
CA LEU A 194 -11.42 17.12 8.81
C LEU A 194 -11.05 17.84 10.10
N ARG A 195 -11.20 17.18 11.27
CA ARG A 195 -10.77 17.74 12.56
C ARG A 195 -9.25 17.94 12.61
N TYR A 196 -8.46 17.00 12.11
CA TYR A 196 -7.00 17.16 12.03
C TYR A 196 -6.60 18.28 11.06
N PHE A 197 -7.32 18.44 9.95
CA PHE A 197 -7.09 19.55 9.01
C PHE A 197 -7.41 20.92 9.65
N SER A 198 -8.53 21.05 10.36
CA SER A 198 -8.84 22.27 11.12
C SER A 198 -7.76 22.58 12.17
N ARG A 199 -7.32 21.57 12.94
CA ARG A 199 -6.24 21.72 13.92
C ARG A 199 -4.90 22.12 13.31
N MET A 200 -4.61 21.66 12.09
CA MET A 200 -3.41 22.07 11.35
C MET A 200 -3.41 23.58 11.08
N ILE A 201 -4.56 24.11 10.64
CA ILE A 201 -4.76 25.53 10.38
C ILE A 201 -4.69 26.34 11.68
N GLU A 202 -5.37 25.88 12.74
CA GLU A 202 -5.34 26.51 14.07
C GLU A 202 -3.93 26.57 14.67
N ALA A 203 -3.11 25.56 14.38
CA ALA A 203 -1.70 25.51 14.77
C ALA A 203 -0.79 26.43 13.90
N GLY A 204 -1.36 27.19 12.96
CA GLY A 204 -0.64 28.09 12.07
C GLY A 204 0.18 27.39 10.98
N VAL A 205 -0.04 26.08 10.75
CA VAL A 205 0.66 25.33 9.71
C VAL A 205 -0.09 25.50 8.39
N LYS A 206 0.55 26.15 7.41
CA LYS A 206 -0.05 26.38 6.09
C LYS A 206 -0.18 25.05 5.32
N PRO A 207 -1.39 24.65 4.90
CA PRO A 207 -1.59 23.49 4.03
C PRO A 207 -0.91 23.65 2.68
N ASP A 208 -0.43 22.55 2.10
CA ASP A 208 0.11 22.49 0.74
C ASP A 208 -0.76 21.59 -0.16
N GLY A 209 -0.36 21.41 -1.42
CA GLY A 209 -1.07 20.53 -2.34
C GLY A 209 -1.13 19.08 -1.84
N VAL A 210 -0.17 18.63 -1.03
CA VAL A 210 -0.22 17.27 -0.45
C VAL A 210 -1.27 17.21 0.66
N SER A 211 -1.37 18.25 1.51
CA SER A 211 -2.42 18.36 2.52
C SER A 211 -3.81 18.31 1.90
N PHE A 212 -4.06 19.12 0.86
CA PHE A 212 -5.35 19.16 0.18
C PHE A 212 -5.67 17.86 -0.54
N LEU A 213 -4.72 17.27 -1.26
CA LEU A 213 -4.94 15.95 -1.86
C LEU A 213 -5.34 14.91 -0.81
N GLY A 214 -4.63 14.85 0.31
CA GLY A 214 -4.96 13.92 1.40
C GLY A 214 -6.37 14.12 1.94
N VAL A 215 -6.79 15.38 2.13
CA VAL A 215 -8.13 15.69 2.62
C VAL A 215 -9.21 15.36 1.60
N LEU A 216 -9.01 15.71 0.32
CA LEU A 216 -9.96 15.41 -0.75
C LEU A 216 -10.14 13.90 -0.93
N VAL A 217 -9.06 13.12 -0.89
CA VAL A 217 -9.12 11.65 -0.95
C VAL A 217 -9.89 11.10 0.26
N GLY A 218 -9.62 11.63 1.45
CA GLY A 218 -10.33 11.22 2.66
C GLY A 218 -11.82 11.53 2.62
N CYS A 219 -12.20 12.70 2.13
CA CYS A 219 -13.61 13.03 1.88
C CYS A 219 -14.22 12.11 0.81
N SER A 220 -13.45 11.75 -0.22
CA SER A 220 -13.85 10.86 -1.30
C SER A 220 -14.14 9.43 -0.85
N HIS A 221 -13.37 8.90 0.10
CA HIS A 221 -13.66 7.61 0.71
C HIS A 221 -14.81 7.66 1.71
N ALA A 222 -15.01 8.81 2.38
CA ALA A 222 -16.06 8.99 3.38
C ALA A 222 -17.39 9.52 2.80
N GLY A 223 -17.49 9.77 1.49
CA GLY A 223 -18.69 10.34 0.85
C GLY A 223 -18.99 11.79 1.25
N LEU A 224 -18.01 12.55 1.75
CA LEU A 224 -18.17 13.92 2.23
C LEU A 224 -18.09 14.94 1.08
N VAL A 225 -19.04 14.85 0.13
CA VAL A 225 -19.03 15.62 -1.12
C VAL A 225 -19.00 17.14 -0.87
N HIS A 226 -19.88 17.62 0.01
CA HIS A 226 -20.01 19.05 0.28
C HIS A 226 -18.74 19.66 0.88
N GLU A 227 -18.10 18.95 1.82
CA GLU A 227 -16.85 19.40 2.44
C GLU A 227 -15.68 19.39 1.45
N ALA A 228 -15.61 18.36 0.60
CA ALA A 228 -14.60 18.31 -0.45
C ALA A 228 -14.75 19.47 -1.45
N GLN A 229 -15.98 19.73 -1.92
CA GLN A 229 -16.24 20.81 -2.88
C GLN A 229 -15.93 22.19 -2.28
N LYS A 230 -16.31 22.42 -1.02
CA LYS A 230 -15.95 23.63 -0.28
C LYS A 230 -14.43 23.82 -0.21
N LEU A 231 -13.70 22.81 0.28
CA LEU A 231 -12.25 22.88 0.44
C LEU A 231 -11.54 23.06 -0.91
N PHE A 232 -11.99 22.36 -1.95
CA PHE A 232 -11.46 22.49 -3.31
C PHE A 232 -11.62 23.91 -3.87
N ASN A 233 -12.77 24.56 -3.63
CA ASN A 233 -13.03 25.94 -4.04
C ASN A 233 -12.18 26.95 -3.25
N GLU A 234 -11.95 26.68 -1.96
CA GLU A 234 -11.16 27.52 -1.08
C GLU A 234 -9.63 27.40 -1.31
N MET A 235 -9.14 26.34 -1.96
CA MET A 235 -7.69 26.09 -2.17
C MET A 235 -6.92 27.32 -2.63
N GLU A 236 -7.38 27.95 -3.72
CA GLU A 236 -6.69 29.11 -4.32
C GLU A 236 -7.10 30.43 -3.64
N SER A 237 -8.39 30.60 -3.35
CA SER A 237 -8.96 31.86 -2.88
C SER A 237 -8.66 32.16 -1.41
N VAL A 238 -8.64 31.14 -0.55
CA VAL A 238 -8.43 31.26 0.89
C VAL A 238 -7.02 30.82 1.28
N TYR A 239 -6.55 29.70 0.76
CA TYR A 239 -5.27 29.11 1.18
C TYR A 239 -4.08 29.45 0.26
N GLY A 240 -4.35 30.01 -0.92
CA GLY A 240 -3.33 30.34 -1.91
C GLY A 240 -2.53 29.12 -2.40
N VAL A 241 -3.19 27.95 -2.45
CA VAL A 241 -2.63 26.69 -2.95
C VAL A 241 -3.19 26.44 -4.35
N PRO A 242 -2.35 26.39 -5.40
CA PRO A 242 -2.82 26.14 -6.75
C PRO A 242 -3.39 24.73 -6.89
N ARG A 243 -4.47 24.59 -7.67
CA ARG A 243 -5.00 23.26 -8.01
C ARG A 243 -4.08 22.59 -9.03
N GLU A 244 -3.99 21.26 -8.94
CA GLU A 244 -3.13 20.40 -9.76
C GLU A 244 -3.99 19.26 -10.29
N LEU A 245 -3.56 18.57 -11.35
CA LEU A 245 -4.31 17.45 -11.96
C LEU A 245 -4.79 16.41 -10.94
N LYS A 246 -3.95 16.06 -9.96
CA LYS A 246 -4.28 15.14 -8.87
C LYS A 246 -5.49 15.58 -8.02
N HIS A 247 -5.66 16.90 -7.82
CA HIS A 247 -6.80 17.45 -7.10
C HIS A 247 -8.08 17.32 -7.92
N TYR A 248 -8.01 17.66 -9.22
CA TYR A 248 -9.14 17.52 -10.14
C TYR A 248 -9.56 16.05 -10.31
N GLY A 249 -8.61 15.12 -10.44
CA GLY A 249 -8.96 13.72 -10.60
C GLY A 249 -9.59 13.12 -9.35
N CYS A 250 -9.14 13.54 -8.16
CA CYS A 250 -9.80 13.16 -6.92
C CYS A 250 -11.24 13.69 -6.84
N MET A 251 -11.48 14.93 -7.26
CA MET A 251 -12.82 15.51 -7.31
C MET A 251 -13.71 14.85 -8.37
N ALA A 252 -13.16 14.50 -9.53
CA ALA A 252 -13.89 13.81 -10.59
C ALA A 252 -14.35 12.43 -10.15
N ASP A 253 -13.47 11.68 -9.46
CA ASP A 253 -13.81 10.40 -8.85
C ASP A 253 -14.86 10.53 -7.73
N LEU A 254 -14.70 11.50 -6.81
CA LEU A 254 -15.68 11.78 -5.75
C LEU A 254 -17.08 12.07 -6.32
N LEU A 255 -17.17 13.07 -7.21
CA LEU A 255 -18.43 13.52 -7.79
C LEU A 255 -19.03 12.42 -8.67
N GLY A 256 -18.18 11.72 -9.43
CA GLY A 256 -18.52 10.57 -10.24
C GLY A 256 -19.21 9.46 -9.43
N ARG A 257 -18.54 8.99 -8.38
CA ARG A 257 -19.06 7.94 -7.47
C ARG A 257 -20.28 8.37 -6.67
N SER A 258 -20.52 9.68 -6.53
CA SER A 258 -21.65 10.22 -5.78
C SER A 258 -22.84 10.60 -6.65
N GLY A 259 -22.78 10.35 -7.97
CA GLY A 259 -23.88 10.60 -8.92
C GLY A 259 -23.94 12.02 -9.48
N PHE A 260 -23.02 12.91 -9.10
CA PHE A 260 -22.93 14.28 -9.59
C PHE A 260 -22.15 14.36 -10.92
N ILE A 261 -22.51 13.51 -11.89
CA ILE A 261 -21.79 13.37 -13.17
C ILE A 261 -21.74 14.70 -13.94
N GLY A 262 -22.85 15.45 -13.95
CA GLY A 262 -22.93 16.77 -14.60
C GLY A 262 -21.96 17.78 -13.98
N GLU A 263 -21.91 17.87 -12.64
CA GLU A 263 -20.98 18.77 -11.95
C GLU A 263 -19.53 18.36 -12.17
N ALA A 264 -19.23 17.06 -12.18
CA ALA A 264 -17.90 16.55 -12.48
C ALA A 264 -17.46 16.95 -13.89
N MET A 265 -18.34 16.84 -14.89
CA MET A 265 -18.06 17.23 -16.27
C MET A 265 -17.85 18.74 -16.41
N GLU A 266 -18.68 19.56 -15.76
CA GLU A 266 -18.51 21.02 -15.78
C GLU A 266 -17.20 21.45 -15.09
N MET A 267 -16.85 20.82 -13.96
CA MET A 267 -15.57 21.04 -13.30
C MET A 267 -14.41 20.72 -14.26
N ILE A 268 -14.46 19.58 -14.96
CA ILE A 268 -13.41 19.16 -15.90
C ILE A 268 -13.30 20.14 -17.08
N LYS A 269 -14.41 20.65 -17.62
CA LYS A 269 -14.38 21.67 -18.68
C LYS A 269 -13.78 23.00 -18.21
N SER A 270 -13.98 23.36 -16.94
CA SER A 270 -13.47 24.61 -16.35
C SER A 270 -11.98 24.56 -15.98
N MET A 271 -11.34 23.40 -16.12
CA MET A 271 -9.93 23.20 -15.81
C MET A 271 -9.02 24.11 -16.66
N PRO A 272 -8.03 24.80 -16.05
CA PRO A 272 -7.05 25.60 -16.79
C PRO A 272 -6.05 24.78 -17.63
N MET A 273 -6.12 23.45 -17.58
CA MET A 273 -5.23 22.52 -18.28
C MET A 273 -6.02 21.29 -18.78
N ALA A 274 -5.46 20.56 -19.74
CA ALA A 274 -6.05 19.32 -20.23
C ALA A 274 -6.07 18.24 -19.15
N GLY A 275 -7.19 17.53 -19.00
CA GLY A 275 -7.31 16.40 -18.08
C GLY A 275 -6.46 15.20 -18.50
N ASP A 276 -5.91 14.49 -17.53
CA ASP A 276 -5.15 13.25 -17.74
C ASP A 276 -6.04 12.00 -17.63
N VAL A 277 -5.44 10.83 -17.79
CA VAL A 277 -6.13 9.53 -17.68
C VAL A 277 -6.82 9.37 -16.32
N PHE A 278 -6.28 9.96 -15.25
CA PHE A 278 -6.84 9.84 -13.91
C PHE A 278 -8.10 10.70 -13.75
N VAL A 279 -8.10 11.93 -14.25
CA VAL A 279 -9.27 12.82 -14.25
C VAL A 279 -10.44 12.23 -15.02
N TRP A 280 -10.20 11.84 -16.27
CA TRP A 280 -11.25 11.25 -17.11
C TRP A 280 -11.65 9.85 -16.64
N GLY A 281 -10.71 9.08 -16.09
CA GLY A 281 -10.96 7.77 -15.48
C GLY A 281 -11.88 7.84 -14.26
N GLY A 282 -11.71 8.85 -13.40
CA GLY A 282 -12.61 9.10 -12.26
C GLY A 282 -14.06 9.38 -12.71
N LEU A 283 -14.23 10.23 -13.73
CA LEU A 283 -15.55 10.50 -14.32
C LEU A 283 -16.17 9.24 -14.93
N LEU A 284 -15.39 8.48 -15.72
CA LEU A 284 -15.82 7.22 -16.34
C LEU A 284 -16.29 6.19 -15.32
N GLY A 285 -15.59 6.08 -14.19
CA GLY A 285 -15.98 5.22 -13.09
C GLY A 285 -17.38 5.55 -12.57
N GLY A 286 -17.70 6.84 -12.43
CA GLY A 286 -19.03 7.33 -12.09
C GLY A 286 -20.09 7.04 -13.17
N CYS A 287 -19.79 7.35 -14.43
CA CYS A 287 -20.74 7.11 -15.52
C CYS A 287 -21.10 5.62 -15.67
N ARG A 288 -20.16 4.71 -15.38
CA ARG A 288 -20.41 3.26 -15.33
C ARG A 288 -21.43 2.88 -14.26
N ILE A 289 -21.37 3.51 -13.09
CA ILE A 289 -22.27 3.24 -11.96
C ILE A 289 -23.68 3.74 -12.26
N TYR A 290 -23.80 4.95 -12.82
CA TYR A 290 -25.09 5.62 -13.02
C TYR A 290 -25.65 5.50 -14.45
N GLY A 291 -24.96 4.82 -15.36
CA GLY A 291 -25.44 4.54 -16.72
C GLY A 291 -25.47 5.74 -17.67
N ASP A 292 -24.70 6.81 -17.41
CA ASP A 292 -24.65 7.98 -18.30
C ASP A 292 -23.72 7.70 -19.51
N VAL A 293 -24.31 7.10 -20.55
CA VAL A 293 -23.60 6.68 -21.77
C VAL A 293 -22.96 7.87 -22.50
N GLU A 294 -23.66 9.00 -22.58
CA GLU A 294 -23.22 10.17 -23.36
C GLU A 294 -21.97 10.80 -22.76
N ILE A 295 -21.93 10.99 -21.45
CA ILE A 295 -20.74 11.53 -20.77
C ILE A 295 -19.64 10.47 -20.72
N ALA A 296 -19.99 9.18 -20.53
CA ALA A 296 -19.01 8.10 -20.57
C ALA A 296 -18.25 8.07 -21.91
N LYS A 297 -18.97 8.17 -23.04
CA LYS A 297 -18.35 8.16 -24.37
C LYS A 297 -17.32 9.28 -24.54
N LYS A 298 -17.69 10.51 -24.17
CA LYS A 298 -16.78 11.68 -24.24
C LYS A 298 -15.54 11.49 -23.36
N ALA A 299 -15.72 11.01 -22.13
CA ALA A 299 -14.61 10.78 -21.22
C ALA A 299 -13.69 9.65 -21.72
N ALA A 300 -14.26 8.60 -22.32
CA ALA A 300 -13.50 7.48 -22.89
C ALA A 300 -12.71 7.88 -24.12
N GLU A 301 -13.26 8.72 -25.00
CA GLU A 301 -12.54 9.27 -26.16
C GLU A 301 -11.25 9.96 -25.71
N HIS A 302 -11.32 10.84 -24.69
CA HIS A 302 -10.13 11.50 -24.15
C HIS A 302 -9.11 10.52 -23.53
N VAL A 303 -9.55 9.49 -22.79
CA VAL A 303 -8.61 8.48 -22.25
C VAL A 303 -7.96 7.67 -23.37
N MET A 304 -8.72 7.29 -24.40
CA MET A 304 -8.21 6.53 -25.55
C MET A 304 -7.27 7.33 -26.44
N GLU A 305 -7.45 8.66 -26.52
CA GLU A 305 -6.52 9.57 -27.19
C GLU A 305 -5.19 9.66 -26.42
N LEU A 306 -5.24 9.76 -25.09
CA LEU A 306 -4.06 9.87 -24.24
C LEU A 306 -3.27 8.55 -24.14
N LYS A 307 -3.98 7.42 -24.06
CA LYS A 307 -3.38 6.11 -23.79
C LYS A 307 -4.15 4.98 -24.49
N PRO A 308 -4.06 4.87 -25.83
CA PRO A 308 -4.84 3.92 -26.62
C PRO A 308 -4.58 2.44 -26.29
N GLU A 309 -3.42 2.12 -25.71
CA GLU A 309 -3.02 0.79 -25.30
C GLU A 309 -3.57 0.35 -23.93
N ASP A 310 -4.21 1.26 -23.18
CA ASP A 310 -4.79 0.95 -21.88
C ASP A 310 -6.08 0.14 -22.04
N GLY A 311 -6.07 -1.13 -21.61
CA GLY A 311 -7.26 -1.99 -21.71
C GLY A 311 -8.37 -1.63 -20.74
N GLY A 312 -8.09 -0.83 -19.70
CA GLY A 312 -9.06 -0.46 -18.68
C GLY A 312 -10.22 0.34 -19.26
N VAL A 313 -9.95 1.34 -20.11
CA VAL A 313 -10.99 2.21 -20.68
C VAL A 313 -11.97 1.46 -21.58
N TYR A 314 -11.48 0.56 -22.43
CA TYR A 314 -12.36 -0.25 -23.30
C TYR A 314 -13.22 -1.21 -22.50
N SER A 315 -12.66 -1.78 -21.42
CA SER A 315 -13.41 -2.66 -20.52
C SER A 315 -14.52 -1.90 -19.80
N VAL A 316 -14.23 -0.68 -19.32
CA VAL A 316 -15.24 0.19 -18.70
C VAL A 316 -16.34 0.57 -19.69
N MET A 317 -15.99 0.95 -20.92
CA MET A 317 -16.99 1.29 -21.96
C MET A 317 -17.83 0.09 -22.39
N ALA A 318 -17.23 -1.09 -22.52
CA ALA A 318 -17.99 -2.30 -22.82
C ALA A 318 -19.05 -2.59 -21.74
N ASN A 319 -18.73 -2.31 -20.47
CA ASN A 319 -19.69 -2.45 -19.38
C ASN A 319 -20.75 -1.35 -19.39
N VAL A 320 -20.37 -0.09 -19.67
CA VAL A 320 -21.34 1.02 -19.82
C VAL A 320 -22.37 0.70 -20.90
N TYR A 321 -21.92 0.28 -22.09
CA TYR A 321 -22.82 -0.07 -23.20
C TYR A 321 -23.66 -1.31 -22.88
N ALA A 322 -23.09 -2.32 -22.24
CA ALA A 322 -23.85 -3.51 -21.83
C ALA A 322 -24.96 -3.16 -20.82
N ASN A 323 -24.67 -2.31 -19.83
CA ASN A 323 -25.65 -1.84 -18.85
C ASN A 323 -26.77 -0.99 -19.50
N ALA A 324 -26.48 -0.33 -20.62
CA ALA A 324 -27.45 0.43 -21.41
C ALA A 324 -28.13 -0.42 -22.51
N GLU A 325 -27.90 -1.73 -22.54
CA GLU A 325 -28.41 -2.68 -23.55
C GLU A 325 -27.99 -2.35 -25.01
N GLN A 326 -26.91 -1.60 -25.19
CA GLN A 326 -26.34 -1.22 -26.49
C GLN A 326 -25.34 -2.27 -26.98
N TRP A 327 -25.82 -3.46 -27.34
CA TRP A 327 -24.97 -4.61 -27.69
C TRP A 327 -24.10 -4.41 -28.93
N ASP A 328 -24.57 -3.63 -29.91
CA ASP A 328 -23.80 -3.30 -31.11
C ASP A 328 -22.53 -2.49 -30.77
N ASP A 329 -22.65 -1.52 -29.86
CA ASP A 329 -21.54 -0.71 -29.37
C ASP A 329 -20.55 -1.54 -28.53
N VAL A 330 -21.03 -2.55 -27.78
CA VAL A 330 -20.17 -3.53 -27.07
C VAL A 330 -19.31 -4.32 -28.07
N VAL A 331 -19.89 -4.78 -29.17
CA VAL A 331 -19.13 -5.50 -30.20
C VAL A 331 -18.13 -4.57 -30.87
N GLN A 332 -18.53 -3.35 -31.20
CA GLN A 332 -17.66 -2.36 -31.82
C GLN A 332 -16.46 -2.00 -30.93
N ILE A 333 -16.68 -1.74 -29.64
CA ILE A 333 -15.59 -1.36 -28.73
C ILE A 333 -14.61 -2.53 -28.52
N ARG A 334 -15.11 -3.77 -28.41
CA ARG A 334 -14.25 -4.96 -28.30
C ARG A 334 -13.44 -5.22 -29.56
N ARG A 335 -14.01 -5.02 -30.75
CA ARG A 335 -13.26 -5.09 -32.02
C ARG A 335 -12.16 -4.04 -32.09
N SER A 336 -12.42 -2.82 -31.60
CA SER A 336 -11.42 -1.76 -31.56
C SER A 336 -10.21 -2.09 -30.67
N MET A 337 -10.39 -2.87 -29.60
CA MET A 337 -9.29 -3.34 -28.75
C MET A 337 -8.30 -4.24 -29.51
N SER A 338 -8.81 -5.17 -30.31
CA SER A 338 -7.99 -6.07 -31.13
C SER A 338 -7.24 -5.31 -32.21
N ALA A 339 -7.88 -4.31 -32.83
CA ALA A 339 -7.25 -3.46 -33.85
C ALA A 339 -6.14 -2.57 -33.29
N LYS A 340 -6.28 -2.08 -32.05
CA LYS A 340 -5.32 -1.17 -31.41
C LYS A 340 -4.20 -1.85 -30.60
N ARG A 341 -4.08 -3.19 -30.69
CA ARG A 341 -3.07 -4.00 -29.97
C ARG A 341 -3.01 -3.71 -28.46
N VAL A 342 -4.19 -3.54 -27.85
CA VAL A 342 -4.31 -3.34 -26.40
C VAL A 342 -3.68 -4.53 -25.67
N LYS A 343 -2.75 -4.26 -24.74
CA LYS A 343 -2.14 -5.31 -23.92
C LYS A 343 -3.17 -5.78 -22.89
N ARG A 344 -3.63 -7.02 -23.01
CA ARG A 344 -4.33 -7.69 -21.91
C ARG A 344 -3.29 -8.00 -20.83
N ASN A 345 -3.30 -7.26 -19.73
CA ASN A 345 -2.53 -7.65 -18.55
C ASN A 345 -3.26 -8.83 -17.93
N ALA A 346 -2.72 -10.03 -18.09
CA ALA A 346 -3.24 -11.19 -17.38
C ALA A 346 -3.04 -10.96 -15.87
N GLY A 347 -4.10 -11.15 -15.07
CA GLY A 347 -3.99 -11.05 -13.62
C GLY A 347 -2.99 -12.07 -13.11
N CYS A 348 -2.08 -11.69 -12.22
CA CYS A 348 -1.14 -12.62 -11.61
C CYS A 348 -1.32 -12.66 -10.09
N SER A 349 -1.16 -13.84 -9.51
CA SER A 349 -1.10 -14.05 -8.07
C SER A 349 0.09 -14.97 -7.76
N PHE A 350 0.61 -14.91 -6.53
CA PHE A 350 1.67 -15.81 -6.13
C PHE A 350 1.51 -16.24 -4.67
N ILE A 351 1.97 -17.44 -4.35
CA ILE A 351 2.03 -17.97 -2.99
C ILE A 351 3.46 -18.38 -2.66
N LYS A 352 3.84 -18.30 -1.38
CA LYS A 352 5.16 -18.75 -0.92
C LYS A 352 5.00 -19.99 -0.07
N LEU A 353 5.39 -21.14 -0.61
CA LEU A 353 5.34 -22.45 0.05
C LEU A 353 6.75 -23.01 0.18
N ASN A 354 7.13 -23.45 1.38
CA ASN A 354 8.44 -24.05 1.66
C ASN A 354 9.65 -23.22 1.19
N GLY A 355 9.51 -21.89 1.24
CA GLY A 355 10.56 -20.95 0.79
C GLY A 355 10.57 -20.67 -0.71
N ASN A 356 9.80 -21.41 -1.51
CA ASN A 356 9.66 -21.20 -2.96
C ASN A 356 8.43 -20.35 -3.26
N THR A 357 8.56 -19.46 -4.24
CA THR A 357 7.44 -18.66 -4.75
C THR A 357 6.83 -19.39 -5.94
N HIS A 358 5.51 -19.60 -5.89
CA HIS A 358 4.72 -20.19 -6.95
C HIS A 358 3.82 -19.09 -7.52
N GLU A 359 3.96 -18.79 -8.81
CA GLU A 359 3.19 -17.77 -9.52
C GLU A 359 2.09 -18.42 -10.37
N PHE A 360 0.93 -17.77 -10.43
CA PHE A 360 -0.24 -18.17 -11.20
C PHE A 360 -0.71 -16.97 -12.03
N ILE A 361 -0.78 -17.15 -13.34
CA ILE A 361 -1.25 -16.11 -14.25
C ILE A 361 -2.62 -16.53 -14.80
N ALA A 362 -3.57 -15.61 -14.80
CA ALA A 362 -4.93 -15.83 -15.24
C ALA A 362 -4.96 -16.36 -16.68
N GLY A 363 -5.54 -17.55 -16.85
CA GLY A 363 -5.64 -18.24 -18.13
C GLY A 363 -4.39 -19.00 -18.57
N ASP A 364 -3.35 -19.09 -17.73
CA ASP A 364 -2.20 -19.94 -17.98
C ASP A 364 -2.33 -21.32 -17.30
N SER A 365 -1.49 -22.26 -17.75
CA SER A 365 -1.28 -23.57 -17.14
C SER A 365 0.20 -23.85 -16.89
N LEU A 366 1.00 -22.78 -16.72
CA LEU A 366 2.47 -22.84 -16.69
C LEU A 366 3.02 -23.45 -15.39
N HIS A 367 2.22 -23.49 -14.33
CA HIS A 367 2.62 -24.11 -13.07
C HIS A 367 2.93 -25.61 -13.27
N PRO A 368 4.06 -26.16 -12.76
CA PRO A 368 4.44 -27.56 -12.94
C PRO A 368 3.40 -28.59 -12.45
N GLN A 369 2.52 -28.16 -11.54
CA GLN A 369 1.43 -28.97 -10.98
C GLN A 369 0.04 -28.51 -11.42
N SER A 370 -0.07 -27.73 -12.51
CA SER A 370 -1.34 -27.15 -12.98
C SER A 370 -2.45 -28.20 -13.12
N ASN A 371 -2.15 -29.35 -13.71
CA ASN A 371 -3.11 -30.47 -13.84
C ASN A 371 -3.67 -30.94 -12.49
N VAL A 372 -2.84 -31.03 -11.44
CA VAL A 372 -3.27 -31.46 -10.10
C VAL A 372 -4.10 -30.36 -9.44
N ILE A 373 -3.66 -29.10 -9.56
CA ILE A 373 -4.37 -27.96 -9.00
C ILE A 373 -5.77 -27.84 -9.60
N TYR A 374 -5.88 -27.87 -10.94
CA TYR A 374 -7.18 -27.81 -11.61
C TYR A 374 -8.03 -29.05 -11.33
N SER A 375 -7.44 -30.26 -11.23
CA SER A 375 -8.19 -31.45 -10.82
C SER A 375 -8.74 -31.35 -9.40
N VAL A 376 -8.02 -30.73 -8.48
CA VAL A 376 -8.49 -30.49 -7.09
C VAL A 376 -9.57 -29.41 -7.08
N LEU A 377 -9.39 -28.31 -7.83
CA LEU A 377 -10.39 -27.25 -7.97
C LEU A 377 -11.70 -27.79 -8.58
N ASP A 378 -11.61 -28.62 -9.63
CA ASP A 378 -12.75 -29.31 -10.22
C ASP A 378 -13.42 -30.26 -9.22
N GLY A 379 -12.63 -30.98 -8.42
CA GLY A 379 -13.15 -31.86 -7.36
C GLY A 379 -13.89 -31.10 -6.27
N ILE A 380 -13.36 -29.95 -5.83
CA ILE A 380 -14.00 -29.05 -4.87
C ILE A 380 -15.30 -28.50 -5.44
N GLY A 381 -15.29 -28.06 -6.70
CA GLY A 381 -16.48 -27.57 -7.40
C GLY A 381 -17.59 -28.61 -7.50
N LYS A 382 -17.24 -29.87 -7.82
CA LYS A 382 -18.19 -30.99 -7.88
C LYS A 382 -18.80 -31.32 -6.51
N HIS A 383 -17.99 -31.30 -5.45
CA HIS A 383 -18.47 -31.62 -4.10
C HIS A 383 -19.34 -30.52 -3.49
N GLN A 384 -19.05 -29.24 -3.78
CA GLN A 384 -19.94 -28.12 -3.43
C GLN A 384 -21.31 -28.25 -4.10
N PHE A 385 -21.38 -28.79 -5.32
CA PHE A 385 -22.65 -29.04 -6.02
C PHE A 385 -23.48 -30.17 -5.39
N GLU A 386 -22.84 -31.26 -4.97
CA GLU A 386 -23.53 -32.41 -4.34
C GLU A 386 -24.14 -32.03 -2.98
N VAL A 387 -23.45 -31.25 -2.14
CA VAL A 387 -23.90 -30.90 -0.79
C VAL A 387 -25.07 -29.90 -0.80
N VAL A 388 -25.14 -29.00 -1.79
CA VAL A 388 -26.25 -28.03 -1.94
C VAL A 388 -27.57 -28.71 -2.35
N SER A 389 -27.50 -29.90 -2.98
CA SER A 389 -28.68 -30.62 -3.45
C SER A 389 -29.43 -31.42 -2.37
N TYR A 390 -28.84 -31.68 -1.19
CA TYR A 390 -29.43 -32.60 -0.19
C TYR A 390 -29.71 -32.02 1.21
N CYS A 391 -29.13 -30.89 1.65
CA CYS A 391 -29.26 -30.47 3.06
C CYS A 391 -29.47 -28.96 3.25
N ASN A 392 -30.65 -28.59 3.76
CA ASN A 392 -31.03 -27.23 4.17
C ASN A 392 -30.76 -26.99 5.67
N LEU A 393 -29.56 -27.32 6.17
CA LEU A 393 -29.19 -27.16 7.59
C LEU A 393 -27.75 -26.67 7.78
N SER A 394 -27.63 -25.58 8.55
CA SER A 394 -26.38 -24.94 8.96
C SER A 394 -25.69 -25.72 10.08
N PHE A 395 -24.64 -26.49 9.76
CA PHE A 395 -23.61 -26.88 10.72
C PHE A 395 -22.22 -26.88 10.05
N PRO A 396 -21.15 -26.53 10.78
CA PRO A 396 -19.79 -26.48 10.23
C PRO A 396 -19.30 -27.88 9.87
N ILE A 397 -18.90 -28.08 8.62
CA ILE A 397 -18.29 -29.32 8.13
C ILE A 397 -16.86 -29.42 8.70
N LYS A 398 -16.58 -30.52 9.41
CA LYS A 398 -15.20 -30.94 9.75
C LYS A 398 -14.64 -31.75 8.59
N PHE A 399 -13.50 -31.34 8.05
CA PHE A 399 -12.76 -32.14 7.08
C PHE A 399 -11.97 -33.25 7.80
N SER A 400 -12.06 -34.47 7.29
CA SER A 400 -11.06 -35.53 7.50
C SER A 400 -10.11 -35.54 6.30
N ASN A 401 -8.79 -35.55 6.55
CA ASN A 401 -7.76 -35.58 5.51
C ASN A 401 -7.94 -36.77 4.53
N PRO A 402 -7.48 -36.65 3.27
CA PRO A 402 -7.39 -37.80 2.36
C PRO A 402 -6.50 -38.90 2.95
N ILE A 403 -6.80 -40.15 2.60
CA ILE A 403 -6.20 -41.37 3.17
C ILE A 403 -4.69 -41.46 2.90
N ASP A 404 -4.19 -40.81 1.84
CA ASP A 404 -2.77 -40.74 1.51
C ASP A 404 -2.25 -39.30 1.56
N ILE A 405 -1.55 -38.98 2.65
CA ILE A 405 -0.83 -37.72 2.84
C ILE A 405 0.55 -37.85 2.16
N PRO A 406 0.91 -37.04 1.16
CA PRO A 406 2.27 -37.00 0.65
C PRO A 406 3.25 -36.57 1.76
N ALA A 407 4.34 -37.31 1.92
CA ALA A 407 5.33 -37.04 2.98
C ALA A 407 5.84 -35.59 2.90
N GLY A 408 5.65 -34.82 3.98
CA GLY A 408 6.14 -33.45 4.13
C GLY A 408 5.09 -32.36 4.32
N TYR A 409 3.79 -32.69 4.32
CA TYR A 409 2.70 -31.74 4.58
C TYR A 409 2.14 -31.93 6.00
N GLU A 410 2.59 -31.12 6.95
CA GLU A 410 1.94 -31.01 8.28
C GLU A 410 0.91 -29.87 8.27
N GLU A 411 -0.26 -30.19 8.80
CA GLU A 411 -1.47 -29.40 9.05
C GLU A 411 -1.32 -27.87 9.06
N ARG A 412 -1.94 -27.18 8.08
CA ARG A 412 -2.58 -25.85 8.18
C ARG A 412 -3.03 -25.36 6.80
N TRP A 413 -4.33 -25.48 6.49
CA TRP A 413 -4.95 -24.74 5.40
C TRP A 413 -5.73 -23.56 5.99
N PHE A 414 -5.17 -22.36 5.84
CA PHE A 414 -5.91 -21.10 5.85
C PHE A 414 -5.37 -20.31 4.66
N LEU A 415 -6.10 -20.30 3.54
CA LEU A 415 -5.83 -19.39 2.42
C LEU A 415 -6.97 -18.38 2.35
N ASN A 416 -6.66 -17.13 2.66
CA ASN A 416 -7.45 -15.97 2.25
C ASN A 416 -7.16 -15.71 0.76
N VAL A 417 -8.15 -15.86 -0.10
CA VAL A 417 -8.06 -15.47 -1.51
C VAL A 417 -9.04 -14.33 -1.76
N HIS A 418 -8.52 -13.10 -1.81
CA HIS A 418 -9.17 -12.01 -2.52
C HIS A 418 -8.41 -11.79 -3.83
N ALA A 419 -8.80 -12.56 -4.84
CA ALA A 419 -8.63 -12.24 -6.25
C ALA A 419 -9.83 -12.90 -6.93
N ILE A 420 -10.73 -12.07 -7.47
CA ILE A 420 -12.02 -12.49 -8.02
C ILE A 420 -11.76 -13.28 -9.30
N ASP A 421 -11.69 -14.60 -9.13
CA ASP A 421 -12.10 -15.60 -10.11
C ASP A 421 -13.50 -16.02 -9.66
N THR A 422 -14.54 -15.92 -10.51
CA THR A 422 -15.93 -16.23 -10.11
C THR A 422 -16.21 -17.73 -10.03
N TRP A 423 -15.17 -18.56 -9.95
CA TRP A 423 -15.28 -19.95 -9.51
C TRP A 423 -15.26 -20.00 -7.97
N GLY A 424 -16.46 -20.04 -7.38
CA GLY A 424 -16.63 -20.39 -5.96
C GLY A 424 -16.80 -19.23 -4.97
N VAL A 425 -17.76 -18.33 -5.20
CA VAL A 425 -18.25 -17.43 -4.14
C VAL A 425 -19.18 -18.22 -3.21
N GLU A 426 -18.65 -18.71 -2.09
CA GLU A 426 -19.45 -18.87 -0.86
C GLU A 426 -19.38 -17.57 -0.05
N ASP A 427 -20.09 -16.56 -0.54
CA ASP A 427 -20.78 -15.62 0.33
C ASP A 427 -22.24 -15.64 -0.10
N LYS A 428 -23.03 -16.46 0.61
CA LYS A 428 -24.47 -16.71 0.40
C LYS A 428 -25.32 -15.59 1.01
N LEU A 429 -25.07 -14.37 0.60
CA LEU A 429 -26.04 -13.29 0.66
C LEU A 429 -26.10 -12.78 -0.77
N GLY A 430 -27.25 -12.94 -1.44
CA GLY A 430 -27.42 -12.53 -2.85
C GLY A 430 -26.83 -11.13 -3.07
N CYS A 431 -26.33 -10.87 -4.29
CA CYS A 431 -25.53 -9.68 -4.65
C CYS A 431 -25.59 -8.56 -3.60
N THR A 432 -24.52 -8.36 -2.83
CA THR A 432 -24.51 -7.41 -1.70
C THR A 432 -24.82 -5.96 -2.11
N GLU A 433 -24.79 -5.67 -3.42
CA GLU A 433 -25.16 -4.38 -3.99
C GLU A 433 -26.64 -4.29 -4.44
N CYS A 434 -27.31 -5.38 -4.86
CA CYS A 434 -28.72 -5.35 -5.35
C CYS A 434 -29.73 -6.22 -4.57
N GLY A 435 -29.29 -7.10 -3.67
CA GLY A 435 -30.17 -7.97 -2.87
C GLY A 435 -30.99 -9.00 -3.66
N CYS A 436 -30.63 -9.26 -4.92
CA CYS A 436 -31.37 -10.10 -5.86
C CYS A 436 -31.24 -11.61 -5.53
N ASP A 437 -32.35 -12.36 -5.57
CA ASP A 437 -32.37 -13.81 -5.30
C ASP A 437 -32.00 -14.63 -6.55
N LEU A 438 -30.75 -15.04 -6.62
CA LEU A 438 -30.17 -15.78 -7.75
C LEU A 438 -30.73 -17.21 -7.90
N PHE A 439 -31.53 -17.71 -6.95
CA PHE A 439 -32.07 -19.07 -6.96
C PHE A 439 -33.09 -19.38 -8.08
N LYS A 440 -33.63 -18.37 -8.78
CA LYS A 440 -34.78 -18.55 -9.69
C LYS A 440 -34.49 -18.37 -11.19
N VAL A 441 -33.23 -18.23 -11.60
CA VAL A 441 -32.89 -18.04 -13.01
C VAL A 441 -32.86 -19.40 -13.73
N SER A 442 -33.90 -19.73 -14.48
CA SER A 442 -34.03 -20.99 -15.23
C SER A 442 -34.03 -20.81 -16.76
N TRP A 443 -33.87 -19.58 -17.23
CA TRP A 443 -33.95 -19.21 -18.64
C TRP A 443 -32.83 -18.23 -19.01
N ASP A 444 -32.30 -18.32 -20.23
CA ASP A 444 -31.29 -17.40 -20.76
C ASP A 444 -31.90 -16.07 -21.24
N GLU A 445 -31.05 -15.16 -21.74
CA GLU A 445 -31.47 -13.85 -22.22
C GLU A 445 -32.40 -13.85 -23.45
N TYR A 446 -32.56 -15.00 -24.11
CA TYR A 446 -33.42 -15.22 -25.27
C TYR A 446 -34.69 -16.02 -24.94
N GLY A 447 -34.89 -16.40 -23.67
CA GLY A 447 -36.06 -17.13 -23.20
C GLY A 447 -35.98 -18.64 -23.40
N TRP A 448 -34.78 -19.21 -23.53
CA TRP A 448 -34.56 -20.66 -23.61
C TRP A 448 -34.18 -21.25 -22.25
N PRO A 449 -34.60 -22.50 -21.93
CA PRO A 449 -34.24 -23.14 -20.68
C PRO A 449 -32.72 -23.38 -20.60
N LEU A 450 -32.10 -23.00 -19.49
CA LEU A 450 -30.66 -23.23 -19.27
C LEU A 450 -30.34 -24.72 -19.16
N ARG A 451 -29.32 -25.20 -19.89
CA ARG A 451 -28.84 -26.58 -19.81
C ARG A 451 -27.98 -26.80 -18.56
N LEU A 452 -27.97 -28.04 -18.04
CA LEU A 452 -27.29 -28.41 -16.78
C LEU A 452 -25.76 -28.28 -16.83
N ASP A 453 -25.18 -28.21 -18.02
CA ASP A 453 -23.75 -28.13 -18.33
C ASP A 453 -23.32 -26.74 -18.84
N TYR A 454 -24.12 -25.72 -18.59
CA TYR A 454 -23.90 -24.35 -19.05
C TYR A 454 -22.62 -23.71 -18.47
N ILE A 455 -21.77 -23.16 -19.35
CA ILE A 455 -20.52 -22.45 -19.00
C ILE A 455 -20.56 -21.05 -19.61
N GLY A 456 -21.06 -20.08 -18.85
CA GLY A 456 -21.10 -18.66 -19.23
C GLY A 456 -21.19 -17.76 -18.00
N GLY A 457 -20.83 -16.48 -18.14
CA GLY A 457 -20.85 -15.50 -17.05
C GLY A 457 -22.26 -14.97 -16.74
N LEU A 458 -22.50 -14.59 -15.48
CA LEU A 458 -23.68 -13.86 -15.04
C LEU A 458 -23.44 -12.36 -15.13
N LEU A 459 -24.42 -11.59 -15.62
CA LEU A 459 -24.42 -10.13 -15.52
C LEU A 459 -25.27 -9.71 -14.31
N CYS A 460 -24.67 -8.93 -13.40
CA CYS A 460 -25.41 -8.34 -12.28
C CYS A 460 -26.22 -7.14 -12.77
N CYS A 461 -27.55 -7.27 -12.76
CA CYS A 461 -28.47 -6.16 -13.05
C CYS A 461 -28.53 -5.24 -11.84
N TYR A 462 -27.96 -4.04 -11.98
CA TYR A 462 -27.87 -3.02 -10.93
C TYR A 462 -29.23 -2.34 -10.62
N ASP A 463 -30.29 -2.69 -11.34
CA ASP A 463 -31.59 -2.00 -11.37
C ASP A 463 -32.73 -2.78 -10.69
N HIS A 464 -32.41 -3.85 -9.94
CA HIS A 464 -33.37 -4.77 -9.32
C HIS A 464 -34.28 -5.53 -10.30
N THR A 465 -33.98 -5.54 -11.61
CA THR A 465 -34.62 -6.48 -12.54
C THR A 465 -33.77 -7.75 -12.69
N GLN A 466 -34.39 -8.90 -12.91
CA GLN A 466 -33.77 -10.22 -12.73
C GLN A 466 -32.48 -10.43 -13.56
N CYS A 467 -31.48 -11.10 -12.98
CA CYS A 467 -30.21 -11.46 -13.63
C CYS A 467 -30.41 -12.36 -14.87
N ARG A 468 -29.61 -12.16 -15.93
CA ARG A 468 -29.63 -12.95 -17.18
C ARG A 468 -28.26 -13.57 -17.52
N VAL A 469 -28.27 -14.61 -18.36
CA VAL A 469 -27.10 -15.46 -18.69
C VAL A 469 -26.84 -15.47 -20.20
N ARG A 470 -25.55 -15.42 -20.61
CA ARG A 470 -25.09 -15.28 -22.03
C ARG A 470 -24.26 -16.48 -22.55
N GLU A 471 -24.71 -17.13 -23.63
CA GLU A 471 -24.00 -18.26 -24.27
C GLU A 471 -22.68 -17.86 -24.98
N VAL A 472 -21.72 -18.80 -25.01
CA VAL A 472 -20.47 -18.73 -25.80
C VAL A 472 -20.56 -19.77 -26.93
N SER A 473 -20.58 -19.34 -28.20
CA SER A 473 -20.66 -20.25 -29.35
C SER A 473 -19.33 -20.95 -29.66
N GLU A 474 -19.38 -22.26 -29.97
CA GLU A 474 -18.24 -23.18 -30.22
C GLU A 474 -17.36 -22.88 -31.47
N GLY A 475 -17.46 -21.70 -32.09
CA GLY A 475 -16.81 -21.41 -33.38
C GLY A 475 -15.33 -20.98 -33.36
N ASP A 476 -14.74 -20.64 -32.21
CA ASP A 476 -13.43 -19.95 -32.14
C ASP A 476 -12.25 -20.85 -31.69
N ARG A 477 -12.36 -22.18 -31.80
CA ARG A 477 -11.30 -23.12 -31.36
C ARG A 477 -10.33 -23.61 -32.44
N GLU A 478 -10.37 -23.10 -33.68
CA GLU A 478 -9.44 -23.56 -34.72
C GLU A 478 -8.45 -22.49 -35.22
N THR A 479 -7.19 -22.93 -35.36
CA THR A 479 -5.99 -22.28 -35.93
C THR A 479 -5.14 -21.38 -35.03
N PHE A 480 -4.34 -22.02 -34.17
CA PHE A 480 -2.93 -21.62 -33.95
C PHE A 480 -2.07 -22.88 -33.84
N THR A 481 -1.42 -23.26 -34.94
CA THR A 481 -0.17 -24.06 -34.94
C THR A 481 1.02 -23.13 -35.00
#